data_AF-A0A839ST03-F1
#
_entry.id   AF-A0A839ST03-F1
#
_cell.length_a   1.000
_cell.length_b   1.000
_cell.length_c   1.000
_cell.angle_alpha   90.00
_cell.angle_beta   90.00
_cell.angle_gamma   90.00
#
_symmetry.space_group_name_H-M   'P 1'
#
loop_
_entity.id
_entity.type
_entity.pdbx_description
1 polymer ?
#
loop_
_entity_poly.entity_id
_entity_poly.type
_entity_poly.pdbx_seq_one_letter_code
_entity_poly.pdbx_strand_id
1 'polypeptide(L)'
;MSRYYARVDTVGRVIGFYSDDVHGPRRIKIVDPSFNKATTPEGDWPVVTVIDHGFDPRPQPKGDWPTVQAPNPGYESNQPVGPQNQKTILIADPNFEPPTVIVRDETFEPPYIEISNPETKIPAEAFEISVSTWQAWLADTANQVWDFSLNAGSGDLVPREIPLEERRNTKIVAIHALREAKTKPGTISIDVGSGRSIPVDVRGERDFRNILGLVTAAQNGAGPFQFRDAMDHVHTIDTGEMVRLGLAVQRHVSAVYEASWRHKDNLAALDDIASIDAYDIEPGWPIP
;
A
#
# COMPACT_ATOMS: atom_id res chain seq x y z
N MET A 1 6.64 22.35 23.33
CA MET A 1 5.47 21.50 23.07
C MET A 1 5.28 21.48 21.57
N SER A 2 5.27 20.30 20.95
CA SER A 2 5.04 20.20 19.52
C SER A 2 3.63 20.67 19.17
N ARG A 3 3.50 21.41 18.08
CA ARG A 3 2.23 21.82 17.48
C ARG A 3 1.89 20.90 16.32
N TYR A 4 0.62 20.55 16.21
CA TYR A 4 0.10 19.65 15.19
C TYR A 4 -0.85 20.41 14.28
N TYR A 5 -0.80 20.12 12.99
CA TYR A 5 -1.57 20.81 11.96
C TYR A 5 -2.18 19.80 11.02
N ALA A 6 -3.42 20.02 10.61
CA ALA A 6 -4.00 19.19 9.59
C ALA A 6 -4.49 20.02 8.41
N ARG A 7 -4.49 19.40 7.24
CA ARG A 7 -5.08 19.95 6.02
C ARG A 7 -6.25 19.07 5.65
N VAL A 8 -7.35 19.71 5.32
CA VAL A 8 -8.56 19.04 4.83
C VAL A 8 -8.93 19.56 3.44
N ASP A 9 -9.67 18.77 2.67
CA ASP A 9 -10.22 19.19 1.38
C ASP A 9 -11.50 20.04 1.53
N THR A 10 -12.10 20.42 0.41
CA THR A 10 -13.33 21.23 0.37
C THR A 10 -14.56 20.55 0.97
N VAL A 11 -14.50 19.24 1.25
CA VAL A 11 -15.57 18.48 1.91
C VAL A 11 -15.18 18.05 3.33
N GLY A 12 -14.12 18.63 3.90
CA GLY A 12 -13.68 18.41 5.28
C GLY A 12 -12.93 17.10 5.52
N ARG A 13 -12.51 16.38 4.47
CA ARG A 13 -11.71 15.15 4.61
C ARG A 13 -10.25 15.49 4.81
N VAL A 14 -9.61 14.78 5.73
CA VAL A 14 -8.17 14.91 6.00
C VAL A 14 -7.35 14.47 4.79
N ILE A 15 -6.56 15.40 4.25
CA ILE A 15 -5.65 15.14 3.12
C ILE A 15 -4.18 15.25 3.52
N GLY A 16 -3.88 15.69 4.74
CA GLY A 16 -2.51 15.80 5.23
C GLY A 16 -2.41 16.09 6.72
N PHE A 17 -1.30 15.66 7.29
CA PHE A 17 -0.93 15.78 8.70
C PHE A 17 0.48 16.36 8.78
N TYR A 18 0.66 17.42 9.56
CA TYR A 18 1.92 18.12 9.75
C TYR A 18 2.19 18.41 11.23
N SER A 19 3.45 18.53 11.61
CA SER A 19 3.84 18.87 12.97
C SER A 19 5.10 19.69 12.94
N ASP A 20 5.25 20.67 13.83
CA ASP A 20 6.41 21.57 13.86
C ASP A 20 7.75 20.86 14.11
N ASP A 21 7.72 19.73 14.81
CA ASP A 21 8.88 18.87 15.06
C ASP A 21 9.34 18.05 13.84
N VAL A 22 8.42 17.69 12.94
CA VAL A 22 8.71 16.93 11.72
C VAL A 22 8.83 17.86 10.49
N HIS A 23 8.07 18.96 10.48
CA HIS A 23 7.80 19.85 9.34
C HIS A 23 8.25 21.31 9.57
N GLY A 24 9.45 21.47 10.13
CA GLY A 24 10.10 22.75 10.38
C GLY A 24 11.63 22.64 10.25
N PRO A 25 12.36 23.76 10.40
CA PRO A 25 13.82 23.71 10.43
C PRO A 25 14.29 22.81 11.57
N ARG A 26 15.08 21.78 11.24
CA ARG A 26 15.62 20.84 12.22
C ARG A 26 16.96 21.34 12.72
N ARG A 27 17.13 21.37 14.05
CA ARG A 27 18.43 21.62 14.68
C ARG A 27 19.12 20.28 14.89
N ILE A 28 20.11 19.98 14.05
CA ILE A 28 20.97 18.81 14.27
C ILE A 28 22.10 19.24 15.20
N LYS A 29 22.16 18.63 16.37
CA LYS A 29 23.30 18.78 17.28
C LYS A 29 24.52 18.16 16.62
N ILE A 30 25.58 18.94 16.44
CA ILE A 30 26.87 18.38 16.04
C ILE A 30 27.41 17.62 17.27
N VAL A 31 27.21 16.30 17.30
CA VAL A 31 27.79 15.44 18.33
C VAL A 31 29.16 14.97 17.84
N ASP A 32 30.11 15.90 17.74
CA ASP A 32 31.51 15.55 17.47
C ASP A 32 32.36 15.86 18.72
N PRO A 33 32.89 14.85 19.43
CA PRO A 33 33.74 15.06 20.60
C PRO A 33 35.08 15.74 20.25
N SER A 34 35.44 15.86 18.97
CA SER A 34 36.60 16.64 18.50
C SER A 34 36.32 18.15 18.35
N PHE A 35 35.07 18.60 18.50
CA PHE A 35 34.72 20.01 18.73
C PHE A 35 35.09 20.46 20.16
N ASN A 36 36.30 20.13 20.61
CA ASN A 36 36.88 20.73 21.80
C ASN A 36 37.60 22.00 21.35
N LYS A 37 37.05 23.16 21.74
CA LYS A 37 37.54 24.51 21.41
C LYS A 37 38.99 24.78 21.86
N ALA A 38 39.61 23.85 22.58
CA ALA A 38 40.91 24.04 23.22
C ALA A 38 42.10 24.11 22.23
N THR A 39 41.95 23.74 20.95
CA THR A 39 43.11 23.61 20.05
C THR A 39 42.96 24.19 18.65
N THR A 40 41.83 24.80 18.28
CA THR A 40 41.66 25.37 16.93
C THR A 40 41.81 26.89 16.97
N PRO A 41 42.82 27.48 16.28
CA PRO A 41 42.98 28.93 16.20
C PRO A 41 41.77 29.60 15.52
N GLU A 42 41.43 30.82 15.95
CA GLU A 42 40.43 31.67 15.28
C GLU A 42 40.79 31.85 13.80
N GLY A 43 40.01 31.23 12.90
CA GLY A 43 40.19 31.32 11.45
C GLY A 43 40.12 29.98 10.71
N ASP A 44 40.37 28.86 11.38
CA ASP A 44 40.40 27.51 10.79
C ASP A 44 39.12 26.70 11.07
N TRP A 45 37.95 27.32 10.91
CA TRP A 45 36.70 26.57 10.97
C TRP A 45 36.58 25.68 9.72
N PRO A 46 36.30 24.37 9.86
CA PRO A 46 36.14 23.51 8.69
C PRO A 46 34.95 23.99 7.85
N VAL A 47 35.19 24.25 6.57
CA VAL A 47 34.13 24.47 5.57
C VAL A 47 33.42 23.13 5.36
N VAL A 48 32.15 23.05 5.74
CA VAL A 48 31.30 21.88 5.47
C VAL A 48 30.71 22.04 4.08
N THR A 49 31.27 21.33 3.10
CA THR A 49 30.72 21.25 1.75
C THR A 49 29.80 20.04 1.66
N VAL A 50 28.51 20.26 1.39
CA VAL A 50 27.55 19.19 1.08
C VAL A 50 27.68 18.89 -0.41
N ILE A 51 28.06 17.67 -0.78
CA ILE A 51 28.17 17.22 -2.17
C ILE A 51 27.07 16.20 -2.46
N ASP A 52 26.24 16.48 -3.45
CA ASP A 52 25.25 15.55 -4.00
C ASP A 52 25.91 14.63 -5.04
N HIS A 53 25.69 13.32 -4.90
CA HIS A 53 25.99 12.33 -5.93
C HIS A 53 24.66 11.83 -6.47
N GLY A 54 24.10 12.57 -7.42
CA GLY A 54 22.81 12.26 -8.04
C GLY A 54 22.69 10.79 -8.44
N PHE A 55 21.66 10.12 -7.94
CA PHE A 55 21.30 8.77 -8.32
C PHE A 55 20.42 8.84 -9.58
N ASP A 56 20.89 8.33 -10.72
CA ASP A 56 20.13 8.26 -11.98
C ASP A 56 19.06 7.14 -11.90
N PRO A 57 17.75 7.44 -11.87
CA PRO A 57 16.70 6.46 -11.66
C PRO A 57 16.24 5.79 -12.97
N ARG A 58 17.12 5.60 -13.97
CA ARG A 58 16.76 4.80 -15.15
C ARG A 58 16.73 3.31 -14.79
N PRO A 59 15.72 2.54 -15.24
CA PRO A 59 15.68 1.11 -15.00
C PRO A 59 16.81 0.45 -15.79
N GLN A 60 17.75 -0.19 -15.09
CA GLN A 60 18.72 -1.05 -15.75
C GLN A 60 18.00 -2.24 -16.39
N PRO A 61 18.26 -2.56 -17.67
CA PRO A 61 17.76 -3.79 -18.25
C PRO A 61 18.41 -4.98 -17.55
N LYS A 62 17.59 -6.00 -17.20
CA LYS A 62 18.06 -7.30 -16.70
C LYS A 62 19.10 -7.88 -17.66
N GLY A 63 20.36 -7.87 -17.25
CA GLY A 63 21.48 -8.49 -17.96
C GLY A 63 22.67 -8.61 -17.02
N ASP A 64 23.38 -9.73 -17.12
CA ASP A 64 24.36 -10.28 -16.19
C ASP A 64 25.37 -9.29 -15.57
N TRP A 65 25.68 -9.50 -14.29
CA TRP A 65 26.71 -8.75 -13.55
C TRP A 65 28.08 -8.86 -14.22
N PRO A 66 28.81 -7.74 -14.46
CA PRO A 66 30.23 -7.83 -14.77
C PRO A 66 31.03 -8.03 -13.47
N THR A 67 31.87 -9.07 -13.47
CA THR A 67 32.90 -9.31 -12.46
C THR A 67 33.83 -8.09 -12.37
N VAL A 68 33.94 -7.49 -11.19
CA VAL A 68 34.90 -6.41 -10.93
C VAL A 68 36.31 -7.00 -10.97
N GLN A 69 37.08 -6.70 -12.02
CA GLN A 69 38.54 -6.88 -12.02
C GLN A 69 39.17 -5.80 -11.15
N ALA A 70 40.08 -6.22 -10.25
CA ALA A 70 40.90 -5.31 -9.45
C ALA A 70 41.72 -4.36 -10.34
N PRO A 71 41.90 -3.08 -9.97
CA PRO A 71 42.69 -2.16 -10.75
C PRO A 71 44.18 -2.53 -10.73
N ASN A 72 44.78 -2.46 -11.92
CA ASN A 72 46.20 -2.61 -12.21
C ASN A 72 46.99 -1.46 -11.56
N PRO A 73 48.15 -1.69 -10.90
CA PRO A 73 48.90 -0.63 -10.23
C PRO A 73 49.82 0.05 -11.25
N GLY A 74 49.57 1.31 -11.56
CA GLY A 74 50.52 2.10 -12.31
C GLY A 74 49.90 3.31 -12.99
N TYR A 75 49.70 4.38 -12.22
CA TYR A 75 49.85 5.76 -12.69
C TYR A 75 50.03 6.65 -11.46
N GLU A 76 51.27 7.03 -11.17
CA GLU A 76 51.60 8.09 -10.22
C GLU A 76 51.29 9.44 -10.89
N SER A 77 50.40 10.22 -10.27
CA SER A 77 50.30 11.66 -10.55
C SER A 77 50.70 12.44 -9.30
N ASN A 78 51.79 13.19 -9.43
CA ASN A 78 52.29 14.11 -8.42
C ASN A 78 51.45 15.41 -8.44
N GLN A 79 50.62 15.61 -7.42
CA GLN A 79 50.08 16.92 -7.03
C GLN A 79 50.21 17.05 -5.49
N PRO A 80 50.60 18.23 -4.97
CA PRO A 80 50.75 18.42 -3.53
C PRO A 80 49.37 18.49 -2.85
N VAL A 81 49.14 17.60 -1.88
CA VAL A 81 47.96 17.58 -1.02
C VAL A 81 48.17 18.59 0.11
N GLY A 82 47.44 19.71 0.09
CA GLY A 82 47.28 20.60 1.25
C GLY A 82 46.43 19.93 2.34
N PRO A 83 46.49 20.39 3.61
CA PRO A 83 45.90 19.67 4.74
C PRO A 83 44.38 19.53 4.58
N GLN A 84 43.95 18.28 4.43
CA GLN A 84 42.56 17.86 4.28
C GLN A 84 41.86 17.83 5.64
N ASN A 85 41.11 18.88 5.97
CA ASN A 85 40.10 18.85 7.04
C ASN A 85 38.68 19.09 6.48
N GLN A 86 38.36 18.49 5.34
CA GLN A 86 36.97 18.41 4.86
C GLN A 86 36.37 17.09 5.35
N LYS A 87 35.41 17.16 6.26
CA LYS A 87 34.56 16.02 6.63
C LYS A 87 33.24 16.14 5.86
N THR A 88 32.97 15.15 5.01
CA THR A 88 31.74 15.06 4.22
C THR A 88 30.66 14.32 5.02
N ILE A 89 29.49 14.92 5.15
CA ILE A 89 28.28 14.24 5.66
C ILE A 89 27.47 13.80 4.45
N LEU A 90 27.23 12.50 4.30
CA LEU A 90 26.42 11.94 3.22
C LEU A 90 24.94 11.97 3.60
N ILE A 91 24.11 12.59 2.77
CA ILE A 91 22.65 12.54 2.84
C ILE A 91 22.18 11.98 1.49
N ALA A 92 21.46 10.86 1.50
CA ALA A 92 20.95 10.22 0.30
C ALA A 92 19.47 10.55 0.11
N ASP A 93 19.16 11.58 -0.68
CA ASP A 93 17.81 11.95 -1.08
C ASP A 93 17.80 12.49 -2.53
N PRO A 94 17.08 11.85 -3.47
CA PRO A 94 17.11 12.21 -4.89
C PRO A 94 16.43 13.53 -5.26
N ASN A 95 15.73 14.20 -4.34
CA ASN A 95 15.06 15.49 -4.58
C ASN A 95 15.72 16.67 -3.82
N PHE A 96 16.94 16.48 -3.31
CA PHE A 96 17.58 17.43 -2.41
C PHE A 96 18.09 18.70 -3.11
N GLU A 97 17.46 19.85 -2.85
CA GLU A 97 18.09 21.16 -3.10
C GLU A 97 19.09 21.47 -1.97
N PRO A 98 20.32 21.96 -2.27
CA PRO A 98 21.34 22.19 -1.25
C PRO A 98 20.87 23.25 -0.24
N PRO A 99 20.78 22.94 1.07
CA PRO A 99 20.29 23.88 2.05
C PRO A 99 21.30 25.01 2.25
N THR A 100 20.78 26.22 2.49
CA THR A 100 21.61 27.32 2.99
C THR A 100 21.93 27.05 4.46
N VAL A 101 23.19 26.74 4.76
CA VAL A 101 23.68 26.51 6.13
C VAL A 101 23.99 27.84 6.79
N ILE A 102 23.23 28.22 7.82
CA ILE A 102 23.51 29.40 8.65
C ILE A 102 23.98 28.92 10.02
N VAL A 103 25.24 29.17 10.35
CA VAL A 103 25.78 28.93 11.71
C VAL A 103 25.56 30.21 12.51
N ARG A 104 24.67 30.18 13.51
CA ARG A 104 24.49 31.29 14.47
C ARG A 104 25.12 30.90 15.80
N ASP A 105 26.11 31.67 16.24
CA ASP A 105 26.70 31.55 17.59
C ASP A 105 26.41 32.84 18.35
N GLU A 106 25.44 32.81 19.28
CA GLU A 106 25.28 33.94 20.21
C GLU A 106 25.03 33.57 21.67
N THR A 107 24.84 32.31 22.08
CA THR A 107 24.81 31.99 23.53
C THR A 107 25.06 30.50 23.82
N PHE A 108 26.23 30.19 24.37
CA PHE A 108 26.58 29.09 25.31
C PHE A 108 25.98 27.67 25.17
N GLU A 109 25.42 27.28 24.02
CA GLU A 109 25.06 25.90 23.68
C GLU A 109 25.94 25.38 22.52
N PRO A 110 26.24 24.06 22.43
CA PRO A 110 27.06 23.49 21.36
C PRO A 110 26.54 23.88 19.98
N PRO A 111 27.39 24.05 18.95
CA PRO A 111 26.94 24.49 17.64
C PRO A 111 25.94 23.48 17.05
N TYR A 112 24.80 23.98 16.60
CA TYR A 112 23.79 23.21 15.89
C TYR A 112 23.79 23.67 14.42
N ILE A 113 23.56 22.73 13.50
CA ILE A 113 23.22 23.07 12.12
C ILE A 113 21.70 23.17 12.05
N GLU A 114 21.20 24.34 11.68
CA GLU A 114 19.80 24.51 11.31
C GLU A 114 19.63 24.11 9.84
N ILE A 115 19.17 22.87 9.62
CA ILE A 115 18.81 22.42 8.28
C ILE A 115 17.35 22.82 8.10
N SER A 116 17.13 23.86 7.29
CA SER A 116 15.79 24.10 6.74
C SER A 116 15.41 22.86 5.93
N ASN A 117 14.33 22.18 6.28
CA ASN A 117 13.80 21.07 5.48
C ASN A 117 12.86 21.67 4.42
N PRO A 118 13.35 21.96 3.19
CA PRO A 118 12.62 22.76 2.21
C PRO A 118 11.32 22.09 1.75
N GLU A 119 11.20 20.77 1.86
CA GLU A 119 10.03 20.00 1.42
C GLU A 119 8.91 19.86 2.46
N THR A 120 9.13 20.30 3.69
CA THR A 120 8.14 20.14 4.77
C THR A 120 7.63 21.47 5.27
N LYS A 121 7.32 22.42 4.38
CA LYS A 121 6.54 23.58 4.81
C LYS A 121 5.14 23.11 5.15
N ILE A 122 4.70 23.38 6.37
CA ILE A 122 3.29 23.27 6.74
C ILE A 122 2.52 24.14 5.73
N PRO A 123 1.59 23.56 4.95
CA PRO A 123 0.84 24.31 3.95
C PRO A 123 0.11 25.50 4.60
N ALA A 124 0.00 26.62 3.87
CA ALA A 124 -0.62 27.84 4.41
C ALA A 124 -2.11 27.62 4.76
N GLU A 125 -2.74 26.64 4.12
CA GLU A 125 -4.11 26.21 4.35
C GLU A 125 -4.26 25.17 5.47
N ALA A 126 -3.17 24.67 6.05
CA ALA A 126 -3.23 23.78 7.20
C ALA A 126 -3.56 24.59 8.47
N PHE A 127 -4.37 24.04 9.35
CA PHE A 127 -4.77 24.68 10.60
C PHE A 127 -4.28 23.88 11.80
N GLU A 128 -3.98 24.59 12.89
CA GLU A 128 -3.48 23.98 14.13
C GLU A 128 -4.60 23.16 14.80
N ILE A 129 -4.29 21.94 15.22
CA ILE A 129 -5.19 21.05 15.95
C ILE A 129 -4.55 20.57 17.25
N SER A 130 -5.39 20.16 18.20
CA SER A 130 -4.91 19.59 19.46
C SER A 130 -4.24 18.22 19.22
N VAL A 131 -3.30 17.83 20.09
CA VAL A 131 -2.67 16.50 20.04
C VAL A 131 -3.70 15.36 20.17
N SER A 132 -4.75 15.57 20.96
CA SER A 132 -5.85 14.60 21.10
C SER A 132 -6.67 14.49 19.81
N THR A 133 -6.92 15.60 19.11
CA THR A 133 -7.59 15.61 17.81
C THR A 133 -6.74 14.89 16.77
N TRP A 134 -5.44 15.17 16.73
CA TRP A 134 -4.49 14.51 15.84
C TRP A 134 -4.48 12.99 16.03
N GLN A 135 -4.39 12.52 17.27
CA GLN A 135 -4.40 11.10 17.59
C GLN A 135 -5.74 10.43 17.23
N ALA A 136 -6.86 11.12 17.46
CA ALA A 136 -8.18 10.63 17.05
C ALA A 136 -8.28 10.49 15.52
N TRP A 137 -7.76 11.47 14.77
CA TRP A 137 -7.78 11.41 13.30
C TRP A 137 -6.92 10.26 12.79
N LEU A 138 -5.71 10.08 13.33
CA LEU A 138 -4.84 8.95 12.93
C LEU A 138 -5.49 7.58 13.19
N ALA A 139 -6.35 7.48 14.20
CA ALA A 139 -7.06 6.25 14.52
C ALA A 139 -8.24 5.96 13.57
N ASP A 140 -8.86 6.99 12.96
CA ASP A 140 -10.08 6.84 12.16
C ASP A 140 -10.23 7.89 11.03
N THR A 141 -9.19 8.04 10.21
CA THR A 141 -9.16 9.03 9.11
C THR A 141 -10.25 8.81 8.06
N ALA A 142 -10.78 7.58 7.94
CA ALA A 142 -11.74 7.23 6.90
C ALA A 142 -13.18 7.69 7.21
N ASN A 143 -13.54 7.76 8.50
CA ASN A 143 -14.94 7.91 8.94
C ASN A 143 -15.23 9.26 9.63
N GLN A 144 -14.29 10.20 9.64
CA GLN A 144 -14.46 11.51 10.27
C GLN A 144 -14.25 12.63 9.25
N VAL A 145 -15.07 13.69 9.35
CA VAL A 145 -14.88 14.94 8.62
C VAL A 145 -14.85 16.10 9.60
N TRP A 146 -14.12 17.14 9.23
CA TRP A 146 -14.11 18.37 9.99
C TRP A 146 -15.35 19.19 9.66
N ASP A 147 -16.16 19.49 10.68
CA ASP A 147 -17.30 20.37 10.50
C ASP A 147 -16.87 21.84 10.56
N PHE A 148 -16.88 22.49 9.39
CA PHE A 148 -16.57 23.91 9.25
C PHE A 148 -17.70 24.84 9.73
N SER A 149 -18.88 24.31 10.04
CA SER A 149 -20.03 25.12 10.47
C SER A 149 -19.87 25.70 11.89
N LEU A 150 -18.92 25.16 12.68
CA LEU A 150 -18.70 25.50 14.09
C LEU A 150 -17.67 26.62 14.36
N ASN A 151 -17.42 27.48 13.37
CA ASN A 151 -16.46 28.60 13.32
C ASN A 151 -15.05 28.21 12.84
N ALA A 152 -14.48 29.13 12.05
CA ALA A 152 -13.11 29.10 11.56
C ALA A 152 -12.10 29.18 12.73
N GLY A 153 -11.77 28.04 13.32
CA GLY A 153 -10.76 27.93 14.39
C GLY A 153 -11.08 26.90 15.49
N SER A 154 -12.32 26.40 15.56
CA SER A 154 -12.73 25.35 16.50
C SER A 154 -13.81 24.48 15.87
N GLY A 155 -13.44 23.70 14.86
CA GLY A 155 -14.32 22.65 14.36
C GLY A 155 -14.29 21.46 15.32
N ASP A 156 -15.43 20.78 15.42
CA ASP A 156 -15.47 19.46 16.04
C ASP A 156 -15.36 18.38 14.97
N LEU A 157 -14.94 17.21 15.42
CA LEU A 157 -15.00 16.00 14.63
C LEU A 157 -16.42 15.49 14.59
N VAL A 158 -17.00 15.47 13.40
CA VAL A 158 -18.28 14.81 13.18
C VAL A 158 -18.07 13.52 12.40
N PRO A 159 -18.84 12.47 12.71
CA PRO A 159 -18.89 11.30 11.85
C PRO A 159 -19.20 11.73 10.43
N ARG A 160 -18.38 11.26 9.47
CA ARG A 160 -18.63 11.48 8.06
C ARG A 160 -19.96 10.86 7.71
N GLU A 161 -20.86 11.68 7.20
CA GLU A 161 -22.04 11.16 6.53
C GLU A 161 -21.57 10.45 5.25
N ILE A 162 -21.59 9.11 5.28
CA ILE A 162 -21.25 8.30 4.12
C ILE A 162 -22.46 8.34 3.17
N PRO A 163 -22.31 8.90 1.96
CA PRO A 163 -23.40 8.96 0.99
C PRO A 163 -23.95 7.56 0.67
N LEU A 164 -25.24 7.51 0.34
CA LEU A 164 -25.95 6.28 -0.03
C LEU A 164 -25.16 5.40 -1.02
N GLU A 165 -24.61 6.03 -2.06
CA GLU A 165 -23.86 5.34 -3.12
C GLU A 165 -22.55 4.72 -2.63
N GLU A 166 -21.86 5.37 -1.71
CA GLU A 166 -20.61 4.83 -1.14
C GLU A 166 -20.89 3.62 -0.25
N ARG A 167 -21.98 3.64 0.53
CA ARG A 167 -22.43 2.47 1.31
C ARG A 167 -22.82 1.30 0.42
N ARG A 168 -23.54 1.59 -0.68
CA ARG A 168 -23.88 0.59 -1.70
C ARG A 168 -22.62 -0.06 -2.27
N ASN A 169 -21.61 0.74 -2.61
CA ASN A 169 -20.35 0.25 -3.14
C ASN A 169 -19.60 -0.64 -2.14
N THR A 170 -19.60 -0.30 -0.84
CA THR A 170 -19.03 -1.18 0.20
C THR A 170 -19.72 -2.55 0.24
N LYS A 171 -21.06 -2.60 0.14
CA LYS A 171 -21.80 -3.87 0.08
C LYS A 171 -21.52 -4.64 -1.22
N ILE A 172 -21.37 -3.94 -2.35
CA ILE A 172 -21.01 -4.56 -3.64
C ILE A 172 -19.61 -5.22 -3.56
N VAL A 173 -18.64 -4.56 -2.94
CA VAL A 173 -17.30 -5.14 -2.71
C VAL A 173 -17.41 -6.41 -1.85
N ALA A 174 -18.21 -6.38 -0.78
CA ALA A 174 -18.44 -7.55 0.06
C ALA A 174 -19.11 -8.70 -0.71
N ILE A 175 -20.07 -8.41 -1.61
CA ILE A 175 -20.67 -9.41 -2.50
C ILE A 175 -19.63 -10.03 -3.44
N HIS A 176 -18.68 -9.25 -3.98
CA HIS A 176 -17.63 -9.78 -4.84
C HIS A 176 -16.71 -10.71 -4.05
N ALA A 177 -16.35 -10.35 -2.82
CA ALA A 177 -15.53 -11.18 -1.94
C ALA A 177 -16.25 -12.50 -1.58
N LEU A 178 -17.55 -12.46 -1.27
CA LEU A 178 -18.34 -13.68 -1.02
C LEU A 178 -18.45 -14.55 -2.27
N ARG A 179 -18.74 -13.97 -3.43
CA ARG A 179 -18.76 -14.69 -4.71
C ARG A 179 -17.44 -15.44 -4.91
N GLU A 180 -16.31 -14.74 -4.77
CA GLU A 180 -14.98 -15.34 -4.90
C GLU A 180 -14.78 -16.48 -3.89
N ALA A 181 -15.17 -16.28 -2.64
CA ALA A 181 -15.10 -17.30 -1.60
C ALA A 181 -15.96 -18.54 -1.89
N LYS A 182 -17.12 -18.39 -2.54
CA LYS A 182 -18.01 -19.50 -2.93
C LYS A 182 -17.56 -20.22 -4.20
N THR A 183 -16.74 -19.55 -5.02
CA THR A 183 -16.03 -20.16 -6.17
C THR A 183 -14.61 -20.60 -5.81
N LYS A 184 -14.24 -20.67 -4.53
CA LYS A 184 -12.87 -21.03 -4.15
C LYS A 184 -12.58 -22.53 -4.33
N PRO A 185 -11.28 -22.86 -4.33
CA PRO A 185 -10.75 -24.22 -4.25
C PRO A 185 -11.36 -25.12 -3.18
N GLY A 186 -11.74 -26.34 -3.55
CA GLY A 186 -12.18 -27.37 -2.59
C GLY A 186 -13.55 -27.11 -1.95
N THR A 187 -14.21 -26.01 -2.33
CA THR A 187 -15.54 -25.70 -1.81
C THR A 187 -16.58 -26.62 -2.43
N ILE A 188 -16.40 -27.09 -3.67
CA ILE A 188 -17.43 -27.78 -4.47
C ILE A 188 -17.21 -29.30 -4.39
N SER A 189 -18.20 -30.06 -3.93
CA SER A 189 -18.17 -31.53 -3.93
C SER A 189 -19.08 -32.07 -5.02
N ILE A 190 -18.49 -32.60 -6.10
CA ILE A 190 -19.25 -33.01 -7.28
C ILE A 190 -19.49 -34.51 -7.30
N ASP A 191 -20.76 -34.91 -7.29
CA ASP A 191 -21.16 -36.27 -7.61
C ASP A 191 -20.88 -36.59 -9.09
N VAL A 192 -19.90 -37.45 -9.32
CA VAL A 192 -19.52 -37.92 -10.66
C VAL A 192 -20.29 -39.19 -11.04
N GLY A 193 -21.24 -39.64 -10.22
CA GLY A 193 -22.05 -40.85 -10.42
C GLY A 193 -21.60 -42.00 -9.53
N SER A 194 -22.45 -43.04 -9.44
CA SER A 194 -22.17 -44.26 -8.67
C SER A 194 -21.90 -44.03 -7.17
N GLY A 195 -22.40 -42.92 -6.62
CA GLY A 195 -22.17 -42.52 -5.22
C GLY A 195 -20.77 -41.95 -4.95
N ARG A 196 -19.99 -41.63 -5.99
CA ARG A 196 -18.65 -41.06 -5.86
C ARG A 196 -18.72 -39.54 -5.98
N SER A 197 -18.24 -38.85 -4.94
CA SER A 197 -18.07 -37.40 -4.95
C SER A 197 -16.59 -37.04 -5.02
N ILE A 198 -16.23 -36.07 -5.88
CA ILE A 198 -14.87 -35.56 -6.02
C ILE A 198 -14.86 -34.08 -5.60
N PRO A 199 -14.02 -33.67 -4.64
CA PRO A 199 -13.87 -32.26 -4.28
C PRO A 199 -13.12 -31.54 -5.40
N VAL A 200 -13.81 -30.65 -6.12
CA VAL A 200 -13.23 -29.97 -7.28
C VAL A 200 -12.61 -28.65 -6.87
N ASP A 201 -11.49 -28.39 -7.52
CA ASP A 201 -10.77 -27.15 -7.41
C ASP A 201 -10.98 -26.26 -8.63
N VAL A 202 -11.31 -24.99 -8.38
CA VAL A 202 -11.45 -23.95 -9.39
C VAL A 202 -10.61 -22.73 -8.99
N ARG A 203 -9.34 -22.92 -8.57
CA ARG A 203 -8.36 -21.89 -8.09
C ARG A 203 -8.24 -20.64 -8.96
N GLY A 204 -8.78 -20.67 -10.17
CA GLY A 204 -9.07 -19.51 -10.96
C GLY A 204 -9.57 -19.90 -12.36
N GLU A 205 -9.60 -18.92 -13.25
CA GLU A 205 -10.03 -19.10 -14.64
C GLU A 205 -9.25 -20.20 -15.36
N ARG A 206 -7.98 -20.43 -14.98
CA ARG A 206 -7.16 -21.51 -15.56
C ARG A 206 -7.74 -22.89 -15.27
N ASP A 207 -8.07 -23.19 -14.02
CA ASP A 207 -8.54 -24.53 -13.64
C ASP A 207 -9.93 -24.79 -14.20
N PHE A 208 -10.79 -23.76 -14.19
CA PHE A 208 -12.08 -23.82 -14.87
C PHE A 208 -11.92 -24.11 -16.37
N ARG A 209 -11.02 -23.41 -17.08
CA ARG A 209 -10.74 -23.68 -18.50
C ARG A 209 -10.15 -25.06 -18.74
N ASN A 210 -9.29 -25.56 -17.84
CA ASN A 210 -8.75 -26.91 -17.93
C ASN A 210 -9.86 -27.96 -17.83
N ILE A 211 -10.78 -27.81 -16.87
CA ILE A 211 -11.95 -28.68 -16.73
C ILE A 211 -12.79 -28.65 -18.01
N LEU A 212 -13.09 -27.47 -18.56
CA LEU A 212 -13.83 -27.35 -19.82
C LEU A 212 -13.10 -27.99 -21.01
N GLY A 213 -11.78 -27.87 -21.07
CA GLY A 213 -10.94 -28.54 -22.08
C GLY A 213 -11.04 -30.07 -21.98
N LEU A 214 -10.98 -30.61 -20.75
CA LEU A 214 -11.13 -32.04 -20.50
C LEU A 214 -12.53 -32.55 -20.84
N VAL A 215 -13.57 -31.76 -20.54
CA VAL A 215 -14.96 -32.07 -20.92
C VAL A 215 -15.11 -32.11 -22.43
N THR A 216 -14.52 -31.14 -23.14
CA THR A 216 -14.53 -31.10 -24.61
C THR A 216 -13.81 -32.33 -25.18
N ALA A 217 -12.67 -32.72 -24.62
CA ALA A 217 -11.98 -33.95 -25.02
C ALA A 217 -12.85 -35.20 -24.76
N ALA A 218 -13.55 -35.27 -23.63
CA ALA A 218 -14.46 -36.35 -23.29
C ALA A 218 -15.64 -36.44 -24.28
N GLN A 219 -16.25 -35.31 -24.64
CA GLN A 219 -17.31 -35.26 -25.65
C GLN A 219 -16.85 -35.74 -27.04
N ASN A 220 -15.55 -35.64 -27.33
CA ASN A 220 -14.93 -36.17 -28.55
C ASN A 220 -14.44 -37.64 -28.42
N GLY A 221 -14.80 -38.33 -27.34
CA GLY A 221 -14.49 -39.74 -27.12
C GLY A 221 -13.13 -40.03 -26.50
N ALA A 222 -12.41 -39.02 -25.98
CA ALA A 222 -11.20 -39.27 -25.19
C ALA A 222 -11.54 -39.85 -23.81
N GLY A 223 -10.63 -40.65 -23.27
CA GLY A 223 -10.73 -41.25 -21.94
C GLY A 223 -9.93 -42.55 -21.82
N PRO A 224 -9.61 -43.01 -20.60
CA PRO A 224 -9.91 -42.37 -19.31
C PRO A 224 -9.00 -41.16 -19.02
N PHE A 225 -9.40 -40.32 -18.06
CA PHE A 225 -8.65 -39.13 -17.65
C PHE A 225 -8.05 -39.31 -16.26
N GLN A 226 -6.90 -38.68 -16.03
CA GLN A 226 -6.34 -38.48 -14.69
C GLN A 226 -6.73 -37.08 -14.22
N PHE A 227 -7.60 -37.00 -13.21
CA PHE A 227 -8.07 -35.75 -12.63
C PHE A 227 -7.52 -35.59 -11.22
N ARG A 228 -6.91 -34.44 -10.92
CA ARG A 228 -6.39 -34.12 -9.58
C ARG A 228 -7.42 -33.28 -8.83
N ASP A 229 -7.86 -33.76 -7.67
CA ASP A 229 -8.85 -33.08 -6.84
C ASP A 229 -8.23 -31.95 -5.99
N ALA A 230 -9.07 -31.27 -5.21
CA ALA A 230 -8.63 -30.16 -4.36
C ALA A 230 -7.64 -30.55 -3.25
N MET A 231 -7.58 -31.83 -2.87
CA MET A 231 -6.64 -32.39 -1.88
C MET A 231 -5.41 -33.02 -2.55
N ASP A 232 -5.19 -32.73 -3.84
CA ASP A 232 -4.13 -33.28 -4.67
C ASP A 232 -4.19 -34.81 -4.88
N HIS A 233 -5.33 -35.46 -4.60
CA HIS A 233 -5.53 -36.86 -4.93
C HIS A 233 -5.86 -37.02 -6.42
N VAL A 234 -5.25 -38.03 -7.04
CA VAL A 234 -5.46 -38.33 -8.46
C VAL A 234 -6.56 -39.39 -8.61
N HIS A 235 -7.58 -39.06 -9.36
CA HIS A 235 -8.72 -39.90 -9.71
C HIS A 235 -8.64 -40.32 -11.17
N THR A 236 -8.82 -41.61 -11.44
CA THR A 236 -9.11 -42.07 -12.80
C THR A 236 -10.60 -41.92 -13.05
N ILE A 237 -10.96 -41.04 -13.98
CA ILE A 237 -12.36 -40.75 -14.30
C ILE A 237 -12.66 -41.10 -15.76
N ASP A 238 -13.79 -41.76 -15.98
CA ASP A 238 -14.23 -42.13 -17.33
C ASP A 238 -14.81 -40.92 -18.09
N THR A 239 -15.10 -41.13 -19.37
CA THR A 239 -15.64 -40.10 -20.25
C THR A 239 -16.97 -39.52 -19.75
N GLY A 240 -17.87 -40.35 -19.24
CA GLY A 240 -19.17 -39.92 -18.72
C GLY A 240 -19.03 -39.17 -17.39
N GLU A 241 -18.13 -39.62 -16.52
CA GLU A 241 -17.79 -38.97 -15.25
C GLU A 241 -17.18 -37.58 -15.49
N MET A 242 -16.29 -37.43 -16.47
CA MET A 242 -15.71 -36.14 -16.83
C MET A 242 -16.77 -35.15 -17.32
N VAL A 243 -17.71 -35.59 -18.16
CA VAL A 243 -18.81 -34.73 -18.64
C VAL A 243 -19.71 -34.30 -17.47
N ARG A 244 -20.08 -35.22 -16.56
CA ARG A 244 -20.86 -34.90 -15.36
C ARG A 244 -20.13 -33.91 -14.45
N LEU A 245 -18.83 -34.12 -14.24
CA LEU A 245 -17.98 -33.24 -13.45
C LEU A 245 -18.03 -31.80 -14.00
N GLY A 246 -17.75 -31.63 -15.29
CA GLY A 246 -17.75 -30.32 -15.93
C GLY A 246 -19.09 -29.61 -15.89
N LEU A 247 -20.18 -30.34 -16.18
CA LEU A 247 -21.53 -29.77 -16.12
C LEU A 247 -21.90 -29.31 -14.72
N ALA A 248 -21.52 -30.06 -13.69
CA ALA A 248 -21.85 -29.72 -12.32
C ALA A 248 -21.02 -28.51 -11.84
N VAL A 249 -19.72 -28.45 -12.17
CA VAL A 249 -18.88 -27.27 -11.93
C VAL A 249 -19.45 -26.04 -12.63
N GLN A 250 -19.83 -26.15 -13.90
CA GLN A 250 -20.43 -25.05 -14.66
C GLN A 250 -21.73 -24.57 -14.00
N ARG A 251 -22.65 -25.49 -13.65
CA ARG A 251 -23.91 -25.14 -12.97
C ARG A 251 -23.67 -24.43 -11.64
N HIS A 252 -22.75 -24.92 -10.82
CA HIS A 252 -22.42 -24.29 -9.54
C HIS A 252 -21.89 -22.87 -9.74
N VAL A 253 -20.89 -22.71 -10.61
CA VAL A 253 -20.31 -21.40 -10.90
C VAL A 253 -21.38 -20.45 -11.43
N SER A 254 -22.19 -20.87 -12.40
CA SER A 254 -23.31 -20.07 -12.91
C SER A 254 -24.28 -19.64 -11.79
N ALA A 255 -24.68 -20.57 -10.92
CA ALA A 255 -25.58 -20.26 -9.80
C ALA A 255 -24.96 -19.26 -8.80
N VAL A 256 -23.65 -19.33 -8.55
CA VAL A 256 -22.93 -18.36 -7.70
C VAL A 256 -22.94 -16.97 -8.35
N TYR A 257 -22.73 -16.88 -9.66
CA TYR A 257 -22.80 -15.60 -10.39
C TYR A 257 -24.22 -15.01 -10.41
N GLU A 258 -25.23 -15.84 -10.66
CA GLU A 258 -26.64 -15.43 -10.63
C GLU A 258 -27.04 -14.90 -9.25
N ALA A 259 -26.63 -15.58 -8.17
CA ALA A 259 -26.85 -15.10 -6.80
C ALA A 259 -26.18 -13.72 -6.59
N SER A 260 -24.93 -13.56 -7.04
CA SER A 260 -24.21 -12.28 -6.96
C SER A 260 -24.93 -11.15 -7.68
N TRP A 261 -25.48 -11.40 -8.88
CA TRP A 261 -26.27 -10.41 -9.62
C TRP A 261 -27.56 -10.05 -8.87
N ARG A 262 -28.30 -11.05 -8.38
CA ARG A 262 -29.52 -10.82 -7.59
C ARG A 262 -29.25 -9.95 -6.36
N HIS A 263 -28.13 -10.17 -5.65
CA HIS A 263 -27.79 -9.29 -4.52
C HIS A 263 -27.50 -7.84 -4.95
N LYS A 264 -26.86 -7.63 -6.10
CA LYS A 264 -26.59 -6.29 -6.63
C LYS A 264 -27.87 -5.59 -7.07
N ASP A 265 -28.77 -6.32 -7.74
CA ASP A 265 -30.06 -5.80 -8.17
C ASP A 265 -30.93 -5.41 -6.96
N ASN A 266 -30.96 -6.26 -5.93
CA ASN A 266 -31.64 -5.95 -4.67
C ASN A 266 -31.07 -4.69 -4.01
N LEU A 267 -29.75 -4.55 -3.92
CA LEU A 267 -29.10 -3.33 -3.37
C LEU A 267 -29.38 -2.07 -4.20
N ALA A 268 -29.48 -2.21 -5.52
CA ALA A 268 -29.78 -1.09 -6.41
C ALA A 268 -31.23 -0.61 -6.24
N ALA A 269 -32.14 -1.49 -5.81
CA ALA A 269 -33.54 -1.16 -5.54
C ALA A 269 -33.75 -0.47 -4.18
N LEU A 270 -32.75 -0.42 -3.30
CA LEU A 270 -32.84 0.26 -2.00
C LEU A 270 -32.52 1.76 -2.17
N ASP A 271 -33.37 2.61 -1.57
CA ASP A 271 -33.34 4.07 -1.71
C ASP A 271 -32.89 4.81 -0.45
N ASP A 272 -32.72 4.11 0.67
CA ASP A 272 -32.30 4.70 1.94
C ASP A 272 -31.10 3.98 2.58
N ILE A 273 -30.38 4.73 3.42
CA ILE A 273 -29.14 4.27 4.08
C ILE A 273 -29.41 3.11 5.04
N ALA A 274 -30.51 3.17 5.81
CA ALA A 274 -30.80 2.16 6.82
C ALA A 274 -31.09 0.80 6.18
N SER A 275 -31.81 0.79 5.05
CA SER A 275 -32.07 -0.43 4.28
C SER A 275 -30.80 -1.02 3.68
N ILE A 276 -29.90 -0.19 3.13
CA ILE A 276 -28.61 -0.67 2.61
C ILE A 276 -27.76 -1.28 3.74
N ASP A 277 -27.66 -0.60 4.88
CA ASP A 277 -26.89 -1.07 6.03
C ASP A 277 -27.44 -2.41 6.56
N ALA A 278 -28.77 -2.52 6.65
CA ALA A 278 -29.48 -3.71 7.11
C ALA A 278 -29.50 -4.87 6.10
N TYR A 279 -29.15 -4.64 4.83
CA TYR A 279 -29.18 -5.69 3.82
C TYR A 279 -28.14 -6.78 4.12
N ASP A 280 -28.64 -8.00 4.34
CA ASP A 280 -27.83 -9.19 4.56
C ASP A 280 -27.45 -9.83 3.22
N ILE A 281 -26.15 -9.99 3.02
CA ILE A 281 -25.56 -10.55 1.80
C ILE A 281 -25.33 -12.07 1.90
N GLU A 282 -25.56 -12.70 3.05
CA GLU A 282 -25.30 -14.14 3.27
C GLU A 282 -26.39 -15.10 2.76
N PRO A 283 -27.69 -14.76 2.75
CA PRO A 283 -28.73 -15.69 2.30
C PRO A 283 -28.80 -15.81 0.77
N GLY A 284 -29.09 -17.01 0.26
CA GLY A 284 -29.43 -17.22 -1.15
C GLY A 284 -28.26 -17.57 -2.08
N TRP A 285 -27.07 -17.79 -1.55
CA TRP A 285 -25.98 -18.42 -2.30
C TRP A 285 -26.22 -19.93 -2.45
N PRO A 286 -25.78 -20.55 -3.57
CA PRO A 286 -25.84 -22.00 -3.72
C PRO A 286 -24.96 -22.67 -2.66
N ILE A 287 -25.45 -23.81 -2.16
CA ILE A 287 -24.70 -24.70 -1.29
C ILE A 287 -23.84 -25.59 -2.19
N PRO A 288 -22.54 -25.76 -1.87
CA PRO A 288 -21.66 -26.65 -2.63
C PRO A 288 -21.99 -28.15 -2.52
#